data_AF-A0AAV1J903-F1
#
_entry.id   AF-A0AAV1J903-F1
#
_cell.length_a   1.000
_cell.length_b   1.000
_cell.length_c   1.000
_cell.angle_alpha   90.00
_cell.angle_beta   90.00
_cell.angle_gamma   90.00
#
_symmetry.space_group_name_H-M   'P 1'
#
loop_
_entity.id
_entity.type
_entity.pdbx_description
1 polymer ?
#
loop_
_entity_poly.entity_id
_entity_poly.type
_entity_poly.pdbx_seq_one_letter_code
_entity_poly.pdbx_strand_id
1 'polypeptide(L)'
;MNWLPFALFVLYQLSVTTGARTVDVFEFGNNVGTVSFTKTGKISLLDKNVKVPIVLPPCMDLRYVRVNVDNKRGPPKVDFDADVTTVSIRYRRLQYSKSTFTVVAKAVPMKNCKSEDDYDYE
;
A
#
# COMPACT_ATOMS: atom_id res chain seq x y z
N MET A 1 -38.29 -32.32 26.96
CA MET A 1 -38.27 -31.02 26.24
C MET A 1 -37.04 -31.02 25.36
N ASN A 2 -37.20 -31.22 24.04
CA ASN A 2 -36.07 -31.44 23.13
C ASN A 2 -35.36 -30.12 22.84
N TRP A 3 -34.19 -29.90 23.45
CA TRP A 3 -33.32 -28.71 23.27
C TRP A 3 -32.42 -28.76 22.02
N LEU A 4 -32.40 -29.88 21.31
CA LEU A 4 -31.63 -30.09 20.08
C LEU A 4 -31.83 -29.02 18.98
N PRO A 5 -33.07 -28.60 18.62
CA PRO A 5 -33.24 -27.58 17.57
C PRO A 5 -32.73 -26.19 18.00
N PHE A 6 -32.77 -25.88 19.29
CA PHE A 6 -32.27 -24.61 19.83
C PHE A 6 -30.74 -24.56 19.79
N ALA A 7 -30.08 -25.66 20.16
CA ALA A 7 -28.61 -25.78 20.09
C ALA A 7 -28.09 -25.69 18.65
N LEU A 8 -28.77 -26.32 17.69
CA LEU A 8 -28.44 -26.24 16.27
C LEU A 8 -28.61 -24.83 15.69
N PHE A 9 -29.65 -24.10 16.11
CA PHE A 9 -29.86 -22.71 15.70
C PHE A 9 -28.74 -21.80 16.22
N VAL A 10 -28.31 -21.96 17.48
CA VAL A 10 -27.18 -21.22 18.05
C VAL A 10 -25.86 -21.54 17.34
N LEU A 11 -25.60 -22.82 17.03
CA LEU A 11 -24.43 -23.25 16.24
C LEU A 11 -24.44 -22.71 14.81
N TYR A 12 -25.62 -22.59 14.18
CA TYR A 12 -25.78 -22.00 12.85
C TYR A 12 -25.48 -20.50 12.86
N GLN A 13 -25.99 -19.74 13.84
CA GLN A 13 -25.69 -18.30 13.96
C GLN A 13 -24.20 -18.01 14.21
N LEU A 14 -23.47 -18.92 14.89
CA LEU A 14 -22.02 -18.80 15.12
C LEU A 14 -21.16 -19.10 13.88
N SER A 15 -21.74 -19.65 12.80
CA SER A 15 -21.00 -19.98 11.56
C SER A 15 -20.88 -18.81 10.57
N VAL A 16 -21.46 -17.65 10.88
CA VAL A 16 -21.20 -16.41 10.14
C VAL A 16 -19.83 -15.87 10.56
N THR A 17 -18.77 -16.51 10.07
CA THR A 17 -17.42 -15.96 10.15
C THR A 17 -17.35 -14.77 9.20
N THR A 18 -17.55 -13.57 9.74
CA THR A 18 -17.22 -12.33 9.05
C THR A 18 -15.70 -12.29 8.84
N GLY A 19 -15.24 -12.83 7.72
CA GLY A 19 -13.88 -12.61 7.24
C GLY A 19 -13.74 -11.16 6.81
N ALA A 20 -13.59 -10.25 7.77
CA ALA A 20 -13.30 -8.85 7.49
C ALA A 20 -12.02 -8.80 6.65
N ARG A 21 -12.15 -8.48 5.35
CA ARG A 21 -10.99 -8.13 4.53
C ARG A 21 -10.53 -6.76 5.00
N THR A 22 -9.57 -6.76 5.92
CA THR A 22 -8.94 -5.52 6.39
C THR A 22 -7.89 -5.13 5.36
N VAL A 23 -8.17 -4.07 4.60
CA VAL A 23 -7.16 -3.38 3.80
C VAL A 23 -6.49 -2.37 4.71
N ASP A 24 -5.22 -2.61 5.02
CA ASP A 24 -4.42 -1.68 5.81
C ASP A 24 -3.93 -0.55 4.90
N VAL A 25 -4.10 0.70 5.36
CA VAL A 25 -3.75 1.90 4.60
C VAL A 25 -2.66 2.67 5.34
N PHE A 26 -1.58 2.98 4.63
CA PHE A 26 -0.46 3.76 5.13
C PHE A 26 -0.26 4.98 4.23
N GLU A 27 -0.20 6.16 4.82
CA GLU A 27 -0.13 7.43 4.11
C GLU A 27 1.09 8.22 4.60
N PHE A 28 1.82 8.81 3.65
CA PHE A 28 3.03 9.59 3.90
C PHE A 28 2.94 10.91 3.13
N GLY A 29 3.32 12.01 3.79
CA GLY A 29 3.29 13.35 3.21
C GLY A 29 1.90 13.98 3.16
N ASN A 30 1.74 14.98 2.29
CA ASN A 30 0.51 15.75 2.15
C ASN A 30 -0.23 15.33 0.88
N ASN A 31 -1.51 14.99 0.99
CA ASN A 31 -2.34 14.52 -0.12
C ASN A 31 -2.70 15.65 -1.11
N VAL A 32 -1.72 16.11 -1.87
CA VAL A 32 -1.82 17.18 -2.86
C VAL A 32 -1.20 16.75 -4.19
N GLY A 33 -1.61 17.40 -5.28
CA GLY A 33 -1.14 17.10 -6.63
C GLY A 33 -1.92 15.98 -7.34
N THR A 34 -1.37 15.51 -8.45
CA THR A 34 -1.98 14.49 -9.32
C THR A 34 -1.30 13.14 -9.12
N VAL A 35 -2.02 12.05 -9.38
CA VAL A 35 -1.42 10.71 -9.34
C VAL A 35 -0.42 10.58 -10.47
N SER A 36 0.86 10.42 -10.11
CA SER A 36 1.96 10.32 -11.07
C SER A 36 2.59 8.93 -11.10
N PHE A 37 2.30 8.10 -10.10
CA PHE A 37 2.78 6.73 -10.01
C PHE A 37 1.72 5.83 -9.40
N THR A 38 1.53 4.64 -9.97
CA THR A 38 0.71 3.58 -9.37
C THR A 38 1.34 2.24 -9.67
N LYS A 39 1.52 1.41 -8.64
CA LYS A 39 2.04 0.05 -8.79
C LYS A 39 1.31 -0.91 -7.87
N THR A 40 0.81 -1.99 -8.46
CA THR A 40 0.18 -3.10 -7.74
C THR A 40 1.08 -4.32 -7.82
N GLY A 41 1.14 -5.08 -6.74
CA GLY A 41 1.93 -6.31 -6.68
C GLY A 41 1.35 -7.34 -5.73
N LYS A 42 1.92 -8.53 -5.80
CA LYS A 42 1.64 -9.67 -4.91
C LYS A 42 2.86 -9.93 -4.06
N ILE A 43 2.62 -10.35 -2.83
CA ILE A 43 3.68 -10.75 -1.89
C ILE A 43 3.48 -12.23 -1.61
N SER A 44 4.49 -13.01 -1.96
CA SER A 44 4.50 -14.46 -1.74
C SER A 44 4.81 -14.79 -0.29
N LEU A 45 4.54 -16.03 0.13
CA LEU A 45 4.81 -16.50 1.49
C LEU A 45 6.29 -16.40 1.92
N LEU A 46 7.21 -16.38 0.95
CA LEU A 46 8.66 -16.28 1.16
C LEU A 46 9.18 -14.83 1.05
N ASP A 47 8.46 -13.96 0.33
CA ASP A 47 8.88 -12.60 0.02
C ASP A 47 8.54 -11.66 1.17
N LYS A 48 9.29 -11.74 2.27
CA LYS A 48 8.98 -10.97 3.49
C LYS A 48 9.35 -9.49 3.44
N ASN A 49 10.05 -9.05 2.39
CA ASN A 49 10.50 -7.67 2.22
C ASN A 49 10.36 -7.26 0.76
N VAL A 50 9.46 -6.32 0.50
CA VAL A 50 9.21 -5.77 -0.84
C VAL A 50 9.63 -4.31 -0.85
N LYS A 51 10.50 -3.97 -1.79
CA LYS A 51 10.90 -2.58 -2.06
C LYS A 51 10.26 -2.12 -3.36
N VAL A 52 9.62 -0.97 -3.31
CA VAL A 52 8.95 -0.34 -4.45
C VAL A 52 9.58 1.03 -4.67
N PRO A 53 10.51 1.17 -5.63
CA PRO A 53 11.02 2.48 -6.01
C PRO A 53 9.92 3.26 -6.74
N ILE A 54 9.70 4.51 -6.33
CA ILE A 54 8.78 5.43 -6.98
C ILE A 54 9.58 6.23 -8.00
N VAL A 55 9.26 6.01 -9.27
CA VAL A 55 9.84 6.75 -10.39
C VAL A 55 8.84 7.82 -10.81
N LEU A 56 9.27 9.07 -10.77
CA LEU A 56 8.47 10.21 -11.22
C LEU A 56 8.98 10.72 -12.58
N PRO A 57 8.11 11.33 -13.39
CA PRO A 57 8.54 12.11 -14.54
C PRO A 57 9.52 13.23 -14.12
N PRO A 58 10.35 13.73 -15.06
CA PRO A 58 11.14 14.94 -14.83
C PRO A 58 10.25 16.09 -14.34
N CYS A 59 10.85 17.03 -13.60
CA CYS A 59 10.15 18.23 -13.12
C CYS A 59 8.98 18.00 -12.15
N MET A 60 8.89 16.82 -11.53
CA MET A 60 7.82 16.50 -10.59
C MET A 60 8.39 16.29 -9.19
N ASP A 61 7.74 16.89 -8.20
CA ASP A 61 8.08 16.80 -6.80
C ASP A 61 7.07 15.91 -6.06
N LEU A 62 7.56 14.86 -5.40
CA LEU A 62 6.74 13.88 -4.70
C LEU A 62 6.11 14.52 -3.45
N ARG A 63 4.78 14.52 -3.35
CA ARG A 63 4.07 15.12 -2.20
C ARG A 63 3.36 14.11 -1.33
N TYR A 64 2.95 13.00 -1.92
CA TYR A 64 2.10 12.03 -1.27
C TYR A 64 2.42 10.61 -1.69
N VAL A 65 2.43 9.70 -0.72
CA VAL A 65 2.50 8.27 -0.97
C VAL A 65 1.44 7.58 -0.14
N ARG A 66 0.59 6.78 -0.80
CA ARG A 66 -0.38 5.89 -0.16
C ARG A 66 -0.06 4.45 -0.51
N VAL A 67 -0.01 3.60 0.51
CA VAL A 67 0.21 2.17 0.38
C VAL A 67 -0.98 1.45 0.97
N ASN A 68 -1.70 0.73 0.12
CA ASN A 68 -2.76 -0.17 0.54
C ASN A 68 -2.20 -1.59 0.57
N VAL A 69 -2.40 -2.32 1.67
CA VAL A 69 -2.03 -3.73 1.78
C VAL A 69 -3.26 -4.53 2.18
N ASP A 70 -3.67 -5.47 1.34
CA ASP A 70 -4.70 -6.45 1.68
C ASP A 70 -4.02 -7.65 2.37
N ASN A 71 -4.21 -7.75 3.68
CA ASN A 71 -3.66 -8.85 4.46
C ASN A 71 -4.62 -9.38 5.52
N LYS A 72 -4.95 -10.66 5.42
CA LYS A 72 -5.83 -11.37 6.35
C LYS A 72 -5.24 -11.63 7.75
N ARG A 73 -3.91 -11.57 7.90
CA ARG A 73 -3.21 -11.92 9.16
C ARG A 73 -2.64 -10.70 9.89
N GLY A 74 -3.17 -9.52 9.60
CA GLY A 74 -2.80 -8.25 10.24
C GLY A 74 -1.87 -7.37 9.40
N PRO A 75 -1.63 -6.11 9.82
CA PRO A 75 -0.86 -5.15 9.04
C PRO A 75 0.62 -5.51 8.97
N PRO A 76 1.28 -5.35 7.80
CA PRO A 76 2.73 -5.35 7.74
C PRO A 76 3.29 -4.04 8.30
N LYS A 77 4.63 -3.97 8.44
CA LYS A 77 5.31 -2.69 8.62
C LYS A 77 5.54 -2.05 7.24
N VAL A 78 5.12 -0.81 7.07
CA VAL A 78 5.38 -0.03 5.85
C VAL A 78 6.19 1.19 6.24
N ASP A 79 7.33 1.38 5.58
CA ASP A 79 8.20 2.54 5.73
C ASP A 79 8.36 3.23 4.37
N PHE A 80 8.48 4.55 4.37
CA PHE A 80 8.82 5.33 3.17
C PHE A 80 10.16 6.04 3.41
N ASP A 81 11.10 5.81 2.50
CA ASP A 81 12.39 6.48 2.48
C ASP A 81 12.34 7.61 1.45
N ALA A 82 12.39 8.85 1.94
CA ALA A 82 12.26 10.05 1.11
C ALA A 82 13.54 10.34 0.32
N ASP A 83 14.70 9.95 0.81
CA ASP A 83 16.00 10.25 0.18
C ASP A 83 16.19 9.45 -1.10
N VAL A 84 15.71 8.19 -1.11
CA VAL A 84 15.75 7.29 -2.27
C VAL A 84 14.37 6.99 -2.86
N THR A 85 13.36 7.78 -2.50
CA THR A 85 11.96 7.69 -2.97
C THR A 85 11.41 6.25 -3.03
N THR A 86 11.68 5.45 -1.99
CA THR A 86 11.37 4.01 -1.99
C THR A 86 10.45 3.62 -0.84
N VAL A 87 9.37 2.91 -1.18
CA VAL A 87 8.48 2.29 -0.20
C VAL A 87 9.02 0.90 0.15
N SER A 88 9.12 0.60 1.44
CA SER A 88 9.48 -0.72 1.97
C SER A 88 8.30 -1.34 2.70
N ILE A 89 7.84 -2.50 2.25
CA ILE A 89 6.79 -3.29 2.91
C ILE A 89 7.44 -4.53 3.52
N ARG A 90 7.39 -4.64 4.86
CA ARG A 90 8.07 -5.69 5.63
C ARG A 90 7.07 -6.49 6.47
N TYR A 91 7.08 -7.80 6.26
CA TYR A 91 6.26 -8.76 7.01
C TYR A 91 6.99 -9.22 8.26
N ARG A 92 6.23 -9.41 9.35
CA ARG A 92 6.79 -10.02 10.58
C ARG A 92 7.15 -11.48 10.30
N ARG A 93 8.15 -12.02 11.00
CA ARG A 93 8.65 -13.40 10.76
C ARG A 93 7.54 -14.45 10.80
N LEU A 94 6.54 -14.29 11.66
CA LEU A 94 5.41 -15.21 11.87
C LEU A 94 4.20 -14.93 10.95
N GLN A 95 4.25 -13.89 10.13
CA GLN A 95 3.14 -13.47 9.28
C GLN A 95 3.21 -14.21 7.93
N TYR A 96 2.71 -15.45 7.93
CA TYR A 96 2.62 -16.29 6.74
C TYR A 96 1.27 -16.10 6.05
N SER A 97 1.18 -15.15 5.12
CA SER A 97 -0.01 -14.95 4.29
C SER A 97 0.40 -14.48 2.89
N LYS A 98 -0.37 -14.88 1.88
CA LYS A 98 -0.34 -14.21 0.58
C LYS A 98 -1.08 -12.88 0.73
N SER A 99 -0.48 -11.81 0.22
CA SER A 99 -1.08 -10.48 0.25
C SER A 99 -0.91 -9.79 -1.09
N THR A 100 -1.72 -8.76 -1.29
CA THR A 100 -1.61 -7.84 -2.41
C THR A 100 -1.38 -6.45 -1.87
N PHE A 101 -0.59 -5.65 -2.60
CA PHE A 101 -0.37 -4.26 -2.25
C PHE A 101 -0.59 -3.37 -3.46
N THR A 102 -0.96 -2.13 -3.20
CA THR A 102 -1.00 -1.05 -4.19
C THR A 102 -0.33 0.17 -3.61
N VAL A 103 0.70 0.67 -4.29
CA VAL A 103 1.36 1.94 -4.00
C VAL A 103 0.83 2.98 -4.98
N VAL A 104 0.34 4.10 -4.47
CA VAL A 104 -0.10 5.26 -5.25
C VAL A 104 0.72 6.45 -4.78
N ALA A 105 1.35 7.15 -5.71
CA ALA A 105 2.12 8.35 -5.41
C ALA A 105 1.54 9.55 -6.17
N LYS A 106 1.44 10.69 -5.48
CA LYS A 106 1.06 11.97 -6.08
C LYS A 106 2.21 12.95 -6.06
N ALA A 107 2.37 13.67 -7.16
CA ALA A 107 3.38 14.69 -7.32
C ALA A 107 2.78 16.00 -7.83
N VAL A 108 3.54 17.08 -7.65
CA VAL A 108 3.24 18.42 -8.19
C VAL A 108 4.39 18.88 -9.08
N PRO A 109 4.13 19.72 -10.10
CA PRO A 109 5.20 20.32 -10.89
C PRO A 109 6.13 21.15 -10.00
N MET A 110 7.45 21.00 -10.21
CA MET A 110 8.45 21.84 -9.59
C MET A 110 8.36 23.27 -10.14
N LYS A 111 8.40 24.27 -9.26
CA LYS A 111 8.27 25.69 -9.65
C LYS A 111 9.38 26.18 -10.60
N ASN A 112 10.58 25.65 -10.47
CA ASN A 112 11.77 26.12 -11.17
C ASN A 112 12.35 25.07 -12.14
N CYS A 113 11.51 24.20 -12.69
CA CYS A 113 12.03 23.25 -13.66
C CYS A 113 12.28 23.94 -14.99
N LYS A 114 13.56 24.14 -15.32
CA LYS A 114 13.96 24.54 -16.67
C LYS A 114 13.85 23.31 -17.57
N SER A 115 13.09 23.41 -18.65
CA SER A 115 13.18 22.45 -19.75
C SER A 115 14.59 22.50 -20.34
N GLU A 116 15.17 21.36 -20.68
CA GLU A 116 16.51 21.25 -21.31
C GLU A 116 16.63 22.00 -22.65
N ASP A 117 15.53 22.55 -23.18
CA ASP A 117 15.51 23.37 -24.40
C ASP A 117 15.92 24.85 -24.18
N ASP A 118 16.28 25.26 -22.95
CA ASP A 118 16.67 26.63 -22.58
C ASP A 118 18.20 26.77 -22.38
N TYR A 119 18.98 26.10 -23.23
CA TYR A 119 20.39 26.43 -23.42
C TYR A 119 20.50 27.33 -24.66
N ASP A 120 20.32 28.63 -24.46
CA ASP A 120 20.78 29.63 -25.42
C ASP A 120 22.30 29.50 -25.55
N TYR A 121 22.76 29.06 -26.72
CA TYR A 121 24.15 29.20 -27.11
C TYR A 121 24.41 30.68 -27.39
N GLU A 122 24.94 31.41 -26.40
CA GLU A 122 25.64 32.69 -26.63
C GLU A 122 27.01 32.47 -27.29
#